data_AF-A0A452Z906-F1
#
_entry.id   AF-A0A452Z906-F1
#
_cell.length_a   1.000
_cell.length_b   1.000
_cell.length_c   1.000
_cell.angle_alpha   90.00
_cell.angle_beta   90.00
_cell.angle_gamma   90.00
#
_symmetry.space_group_name_H-M   'P 1'
#
loop_
_entity.id
_entity.type
_entity.pdbx_description
1 polymer ?
#
loop_
_entity_poly.entity_id
_entity_poly.type
_entity_poly.pdbx_seq_one_letter_code
_entity_poly.pdbx_strand_id
1 'polypeptide(L)' 'MEKLYASGKARAIGVSNFACKKMDDLLAVARVPPAVNQVECHPIWQQDKLRKLCQSRGVHLSVSLICHL' A
#
# COMPACT_ATOMS: atom_id res chain seq x y z
N MET A 1 4.80 11.21 7.01
CA MET A 1 5.56 9.96 6.78
C MET A 1 6.92 10.21 6.14
N GLU A 2 7.02 10.90 5.01
CA GLU A 2 8.31 11.12 4.31
C GLU A 2 9.39 11.79 5.16
N LYS A 3 9.05 12.74 6.03
CA LYS A 3 10.00 13.34 6.99
C LYS A 3 10.57 12.32 7.99
N LEU A 4 9.80 11.30 8.38
CA LEU A 4 10.26 10.23 9.29
C LEU A 4 11.24 9.30 8.58
N TYR A 5 10.97 9.01 7.30
CA TYR A 5 11.90 8.28 6.44
C TYR A 5 13.20 9.07 6.24
N ALA A 6 13.10 10.35 5.87
CA ALA A 6 14.25 11.22 5.64
C ALA A 6 15.12 11.46 6.89
N SER A 7 14.52 11.45 8.08
CA SER A 7 15.25 11.55 9.36
C SER A 7 15.84 10.22 9.84
N GLY A 8 15.69 9.13 9.08
CA GLY A 8 16.21 7.80 9.43
C GLY A 8 15.46 7.09 10.57
N LYS A 9 14.39 7.69 11.09
CA LYS A 9 13.58 7.11 12.18
C LYS A 9 12.70 5.96 11.71
N ALA A 10 12.44 5.87 10.41
CA ALA A 10 11.74 4.77 9.78
C ALA A 10 12.54 4.26 8.57
N ARG A 11 12.79 2.95 8.52
CA ARG A 11 13.49 2.31 7.39
C ARG A 11 12.65 2.23 6.12
N ALA A 12 11.34 2.28 6.25
CA ALA A 12 10.37 2.30 5.17
C ALA A 12 9.07 2.97 5.66
N ILE A 13 8.25 3.43 4.72
CA ILE A 13 6.92 3.98 4.97
C ILE A 13 5.93 3.32 4.04
N GLY A 14 4.69 3.13 4.48
CA GLY A 14 3.65 2.47 3.73
C GLY A 14 2.27 2.99 4.08
N VAL A 15 1.26 2.38 3.47
CA VAL A 15 -0.16 2.67 3.70
C VAL A 15 -0.93 1.39 4.01
N SER A 16 -2.15 1.54 4.50
CA SER A 16 -3.08 0.44 4.74
C SER A 16 -4.47 0.84 4.26
N ASN A 17 -5.22 -0.11 3.69
CA ASN A 17 -6.60 0.07 3.22
C ASN A 17 -6.73 1.09 2.07
N PHE A 18 -5.73 1.20 1.20
CA PHE A 18 -5.79 2.06 0.00
C PHE A 18 -6.31 1.26 -1.21
N ALA A 19 -7.46 1.69 -1.74
CA ALA A 19 -7.99 1.20 -3.02
C ALA A 19 -7.26 1.83 -4.20
N CYS A 20 -7.45 1.26 -5.42
CA CYS A 20 -6.71 1.65 -6.63
C CYS A 20 -6.68 3.16 -6.88
N LYS A 21 -7.85 3.84 -6.80
CA LYS A 21 -7.95 5.29 -7.03
C LYS A 21 -7.08 6.08 -6.05
N LYS A 22 -7.22 5.81 -4.75
CA LYS A 22 -6.40 6.46 -3.71
C LYS A 22 -4.91 6.15 -3.90
N MET A 23 -4.60 4.98 -4.47
CA MET A 23 -3.24 4.57 -4.72
C MET A 23 -2.61 5.38 -5.86
N ASP A 24 -3.32 5.56 -6.97
CA ASP A 24 -2.89 6.42 -8.08
C ASP A 24 -2.77 7.89 -7.62
N ASP A 25 -3.75 8.40 -6.87
CA ASP A 25 -3.72 9.76 -6.32
C ASP A 25 -2.49 9.98 -5.42
N LEU A 26 -2.15 9.00 -4.56
CA LEU A 26 -0.98 9.09 -3.69
C LEU A 26 0.33 9.05 -4.50
N LEU A 27 0.42 8.15 -5.48
CA LEU A 27 1.63 8.01 -6.31
C LEU A 27 1.88 9.22 -7.20
N ALA A 28 0.85 10.00 -7.53
CA ALA A 28 1.00 11.25 -8.28
C ALA A 28 1.70 12.36 -7.47
N VAL A 29 1.64 12.30 -6.13
CA VAL A 29 2.15 13.37 -5.25
C VAL A 29 3.31 12.93 -4.35
N ALA A 30 3.46 11.63 -4.09
CA ALA A 30 4.48 11.10 -3.20
C ALA A 30 5.89 11.26 -3.79
N ARG A 31 6.81 11.86 -3.03
CA ARG A 31 8.24 11.90 -3.37
C ARG A 31 8.92 10.59 -3.03
N VAL A 32 8.50 9.95 -1.94
CA VAL A 32 8.92 8.61 -1.53
C VAL A 32 7.71 7.68 -1.70
N PRO A 33 7.72 6.80 -2.72
CA PRO A 33 6.63 5.84 -2.91
C PRO A 33 6.44 4.97 -1.66
N PRO A 34 5.20 4.64 -1.28
CA PRO A 34 4.98 3.73 -0.16
C PRO A 34 5.54 2.35 -0.51
N ALA A 35 6.32 1.78 0.39
CA ALA A 35 6.92 0.45 0.22
C ALA A 35 5.87 -0.67 0.27
N VAL A 36 4.78 -0.46 1.02
CA VAL A 36 3.72 -1.44 1.22
C VAL A 36 2.34 -0.80 1.21
N ASN A 37 1.35 -1.52 0.67
CA ASN A 37 -0.08 -1.31 0.91
C ASN A 37 -0.65 -2.55 1.59
N GLN A 38 -0.98 -2.46 2.88
CA GLN A 38 -1.60 -3.54 3.63
C GLN A 38 -3.12 -3.52 3.45
N VAL A 39 -3.72 -4.60 2.97
CA VAL A 39 -5.18 -4.65 2.71
C VAL A 39 -5.80 -5.97 3.13
N GLU A 40 -7.09 -5.93 3.41
CA GLU A 40 -7.91 -7.12 3.54
C GLU A 40 -7.87 -7.91 2.23
N CYS A 41 -7.46 -9.18 2.34
CA CYS A 41 -7.41 -10.11 1.22
C CYS A 41 -7.58 -11.54 1.73
N HIS A 42 -8.54 -12.26 1.16
CA HIS A 42 -8.88 -13.64 1.53
C HIS A 42 -9.40 -14.38 0.27
N PRO A 43 -9.63 -15.71 0.30
CA PRO A 43 -9.98 -16.47 -0.91
C PRO A 43 -11.19 -15.93 -1.70
N ILE A 44 -12.16 -15.31 -1.01
CA ILE A 44 -13.35 -14.70 -1.61
C ILE A 44 -13.08 -13.27 -2.12
N TRP A 45 -12.09 -12.58 -1.55
CA TRP A 45 -11.72 -11.21 -1.95
C TRP A 45 -10.20 -11.08 -2.12
N GLN A 46 -9.71 -11.43 -3.32
CA GLN A 46 -8.26 -11.58 -3.58
C GLN A 46 -7.54 -10.28 -3.99
N GLN A 47 -8.30 -9.20 -4.17
CA GLN A 47 -7.80 -7.87 -4.55
C GLN A 47 -7.02 -7.82 -5.88
N ASP A 48 -7.38 -8.61 -6.89
CA ASP A 48 -6.58 -8.79 -8.12
C ASP A 48 -6.20 -7.49 -8.83
N LYS A 49 -7.17 -6.57 -8.97
CA LYS A 49 -6.92 -5.27 -9.61
C LYS A 49 -5.89 -4.45 -8.84
N LEU A 50 -6.03 -4.42 -7.51
CA LEU A 50 -5.11 -3.69 -6.64
C LEU A 50 -3.72 -4.35 -6.61
N ARG A 51 -3.66 -5.68 -6.61
CA ARG A 51 -2.41 -6.45 -6.69
C ARG A 51 -1.63 -6.11 -7.96
N LYS A 52 -2.30 -6.13 -9.12
CA LYS A 52 -1.68 -5.76 -10.41
C LYS A 52 -1.19 -4.32 -10.40
N LEU A 53 -1.99 -3.38 -9.87
CA LEU A 53 -1.59 -1.98 -9.73
C LEU A 53 -0.34 -1.84 -8.86
N CYS A 54 -0.36 -2.37 -7.63
CA CYS A 54 0.76 -2.31 -6.70
C CYS A 54 2.03 -2.92 -7.32
N GLN A 55 1.92 -4.08 -7.97
CA GLN A 55 3.04 -4.73 -8.66
C GLN A 55 3.61 -3.85 -9.79
N SER A 56 2.76 -3.25 -10.64
CA SER A 56 3.21 -2.37 -11.73
C SER A 56 3.89 -1.09 -11.25
N ARG A 57 3.64 -0.68 -10.00
CA ARG A 57 4.18 0.54 -9.38
C ARG A 57 5.32 0.25 -8.40
N GLY A 58 5.74 -1.01 -8.26
CA GLY A 58 6.80 -1.40 -7.32
C GLY A 58 6.39 -1.34 -5.83
N VAL A 59 5.10 -1.37 -5.52
CA VAL A 59 4.56 -1.36 -4.15
C VAL A 59 4.26 -2.79 -3.73
N HIS A 60 4.73 -3.22 -2.56
CA HIS A 60 4.39 -4.54 -2.02
C HIS A 60 2.95 -4.54 -1.50
N LEU A 61 2.12 -5.49 -1.94
CA LEU A 61 0.79 -5.68 -1.36
C LEU A 61 0.90 -6.73 -0.25
N SER A 62 0.69 -6.30 1.00
CA SER A 62 0.70 -7.20 2.15
C SER A 62 -0.72 -7.55 2.54
N VAL A 63 -0.97 -8.83 2.79
CA VAL A 63 -2.31 -9.31 3.16
C VAL A 63 -2.54 -9.10 4.65
N SER A 64 -3.74 -8.64 5.01
CA SER A 64 -4.24 -8.62 6.38
C SER A 64 -5.53 -9.42 6.48
N LEU A 65 -5.68 -10.19 7.55
CA LEU A 65 -6.93 -10.84 7.93
C LEU A 65 -7.68 -9.88 8.86
N ILE A 66 -8.26 -8.81 8.30
CA ILE A 66 -9.26 -8.04 9.05
C ILE A 66 -10.56 -8.82 8.92
N CYS A 67 -10.81 -9.74 9.85
CA CYS A 67 -12.15 -10.28 10.04
C CYS A 67 -12.98 -9.17 10.67
N HIS A 68 -13.83 -8.49 9.89
CA HIS A 68 -15.01 -7.82 10.43
C HIS A 68 -16.11 -8.85 10.73
N LEU A 69 -15.77 -9.89 11.49
CA LEU A 69 -16.71 -10.83 12.10
C LEU A 69 -16.68 -10.64 13.62
#